data_AF-A0A7X3CWC0-F1
#
_entry.id   AF-A0A7X3CWC0-F1
#
_cell.length_a   1.000
_cell.length_b   1.000
_cell.length_c   1.000
_cell.angle_alpha   90.00
_cell.angle_beta   90.00
_cell.angle_gamma   90.00
#
_symmetry.space_group_name_H-M   'P 1'
#
loop_
_entity.id
_entity.type
_entity.pdbx_description
1 polymer ?
#
loop_
_entity_poly.entity_id
_entity_poly.type
_entity_poly.pdbx_seq_one_letter_code
_entity_poly.pdbx_strand_id
1 'polypeptide(L)' 'MCPNNQQLTYKTTNREGYRHYTSNPEVCKTCPFLSKCTRSKNHKKIIARHVWEDSKEWVLRISLENPARLIQ' A
#
# COMPACT_ATOMS: atom_id res chain seq x y z
N MET A 1 0.02 -2.47 -4.49
CA MET A 1 -1.29 -3.10 -4.80
C MET A 1 -1.08 -4.55 -5.21
N CYS A 2 -2.06 -5.43 -4.95
CA CYS A 2 -2.01 -6.84 -5.40
C CYS A 2 -2.34 -6.91 -6.89
N PRO A 3 -1.52 -7.57 -7.74
CA PRO A 3 -1.78 -7.67 -9.18
C PRO A 3 -3.03 -8.52 -9.51
N ASN A 4 -3.46 -9.39 -8.59
CA ASN A 4 -4.68 -10.19 -8.74
C ASN A 4 -5.90 -9.53 -8.05
N ASN A 5 -5.82 -8.23 -7.78
CA ASN A 5 -6.85 -7.42 -7.13
C ASN A 5 -7.39 -7.95 -5.78
N GLN A 6 -6.63 -8.81 -5.11
CA GLN A 6 -6.99 -9.29 -3.77
C GLN A 6 -6.75 -8.19 -2.73
N GLN A 7 -7.72 -8.01 -1.83
CA GLN A 7 -7.61 -7.05 -0.75
C GLN A 7 -6.53 -7.46 0.25
N LEU A 8 -5.75 -6.48 0.72
CA LEU A 8 -4.85 -6.66 1.85
C LEU A 8 -5.54 -6.24 3.13
N THR A 9 -5.48 -7.08 4.15
CA THR A 9 -6.14 -6.83 5.43
C THR A 9 -5.21 -6.08 6.36
N TYR A 10 -5.73 -5.08 7.06
CA TYR A 10 -5.00 -4.40 8.14
C TYR A 10 -4.61 -5.40 9.23
N LYS A 11 -3.36 -5.35 9.68
CA LYS A 11 -2.84 -6.23 10.72
C LYS A 11 -2.52 -5.46 12.00
N THR A 12 -1.77 -4.38 11.89
CA THR A 12 -1.33 -3.59 13.06
C THR A 12 -0.76 -2.24 12.62
N THR A 13 -0.60 -1.32 13.57
CA THR A 13 0.19 -0.10 13.42
C THR A 13 1.35 -0.19 14.40
N ASN A 14 2.58 -0.04 13.91
CA ASN A 14 3.76 -0.10 14.79
C ASN A 14 3.95 1.24 15.55
N ARG A 15 4.90 1.27 16.51
CA ARG A 15 5.19 2.47 17.31
C ARG A 15 5.72 3.66 16.48
N GLU A 16 6.25 3.38 15.30
CA GLU A 16 6.74 4.39 14.35
C GLU A 16 5.63 4.94 13.45
N GLY A 17 4.37 4.51 13.63
CA GLY A 17 3.24 5.02 12.86
C GLY A 17 3.04 4.36 11.49
N TYR A 18 3.63 3.20 11.22
CA TYR A 18 3.36 2.44 10.00
C TYR A 18 2.21 1.46 10.18
N ARG A 19 1.16 1.61 9.37
CA ARG A 19 0.08 0.63 9.21
C ARG A 19 0.57 -0.51 8.33
N HIS A 20 0.48 -1.74 8.82
CA HIS A 20 0.86 -2.95 8.10
C HIS A 20 -0.39 -3.66 7.57
N TYR A 21 -0.41 -3.88 6.26
CA TYR A 21 -1.45 -4.61 5.54
C TYR A 21 -0.87 -5.90 4.98
N THR A 22 -1.59 -7.02 5.12
CA THR A 22 -1.09 -8.33 4.74
C THR A 22 -2.04 -9.11 3.85
N SER A 23 -1.49 -9.93 2.96
CA SER A 23 -2.27 -10.89 2.18
C SER A 23 -2.55 -12.18 2.95
N ASN A 24 -3.55 -12.93 2.51
CA ASN A 24 -3.80 -14.29 2.97
C ASN A 24 -2.82 -15.28 2.28
N PRO A 25 -1.92 -15.96 3.03
CA PRO A 25 -0.98 -16.92 2.46
C PRO A 25 -1.63 -18.09 1.73
N GLU A 26 -2.77 -18.58 2.20
CA GLU A 26 -3.44 -19.74 1.59
C GLU A 26 -3.96 -19.42 0.19
N VAL A 27 -4.46 -18.19 0.00
CA VAL A 27 -4.84 -17.67 -1.32
C VAL A 27 -3.60 -17.40 -2.18
N CYS A 28 -2.53 -16.88 -1.59
CA CYS A 28 -1.33 -16.53 -2.33
C CYS A 28 -0.52 -17.73 -2.80
N LYS A 29 -0.53 -18.86 -2.09
CA LYS A 29 0.16 -20.12 -2.47
C LYS A 29 -0.19 -20.58 -3.89
N THR A 30 -1.45 -20.42 -4.28
CA THR A 30 -1.97 -20.85 -5.58
C THR A 30 -2.13 -19.69 -6.58
N CYS A 31 -1.67 -18.49 -6.22
CA CYS A 31 -1.85 -17.31 -7.05
C CYS A 31 -0.91 -17.32 -8.27
N PRO A 32 -1.41 -17.17 -9.50
CA PRO A 32 -0.58 -17.19 -10.71
C PRO A 32 0.40 -16.00 -10.79
N PHE A 33 0.11 -14.92 -10.06
CA PHE A 33 0.96 -13.73 -10.00
C PHE A 33 1.87 -13.70 -8.76
N LEU A 34 1.99 -14.80 -8.01
CA LEU A 34 2.74 -14.85 -6.76
C LEU A 34 4.18 -14.35 -6.92
N SER A 35 4.90 -14.83 -7.94
CA SER A 35 6.30 -14.46 -8.23
C SER A 35 6.48 -12.97 -8.55
N LYS A 36 5.48 -12.34 -9.17
CA LYS A 36 5.45 -10.89 -9.45
C LYS A 36 5.01 -10.07 -8.24
N CYS A 37 4.22 -10.66 -7.33
CA CYS A 37 3.63 -9.97 -6.18
C CYS A 37 4.58 -9.91 -4.98
N THR A 38 5.20 -11.04 -4.61
CA THR A 38 6.09 -11.16 -3.45
C THR A 38 7.10 -12.30 -3.64
N ARG A 39 8.32 -12.13 -3.13
CA ARG A 39 9.37 -13.16 -3.07
C ARG A 39 9.47 -13.82 -1.69
N SER A 40 8.52 -13.55 -0.80
CA SER A 40 8.50 -14.08 0.57
C SER A 40 8.30 -15.60 0.58
N LYS A 41 9.10 -16.32 1.38
CA LYS A 41 8.99 -17.78 1.54
C LYS A 41 7.63 -18.26 2.09
N ASN A 42 6.95 -17.42 2.86
CA ASN A 42 5.64 -17.72 3.44
C ASN A 42 4.46 -17.27 2.57
N HIS A 43 4.71 -16.89 1.31
CA HIS A 43 3.71 -16.41 0.35
C HIS A 43 2.82 -15.27 0.89
N LYS A 44 3.38 -14.41 1.76
CA LYS A 44 2.69 -13.28 2.35
C LYS A 44 3.24 -11.97 1.80
N LYS A 45 2.39 -11.20 1.14
CA LYS A 45 2.69 -9.79 0.85
C LYS A 45 2.43 -8.98 2.11
N ILE A 46 3.38 -8.13 2.48
CA ILE A 46 3.22 -7.10 3.50
C ILE A 46 3.44 -5.75 2.83
N ILE A 47 2.54 -4.81 3.06
CA ILE A 47 2.67 -3.41 2.68
C ILE A 47 2.61 -2.58 3.95
N ALA A 48 3.59 -1.70 4.13
CA ALA A 48 3.60 -0.70 5.17
C ALA A 48 3.24 0.66 4.57
N ARG A 49 2.34 1.40 5.20
CA ARG A 49 1.98 2.77 4.84
C ARG A 49 2.04 3.63 6.09
N HIS A 50 2.78 4.73 6.05
CA HIS A 50 2.83 5.62 7.21
C HIS A 50 1.48 6.32 7.40
N VAL A 51 1.04 6.52 8.64
CA VAL A 51 -0.25 7.15 8.96
C VAL A 51 -0.45 8.53 8.34
N TRP A 52 0.64 9.21 7.99
CA TRP A 52 0.61 10.57 7.42
C TRP A 52 0.66 10.59 5.88
N GLU A 53 0.79 9.44 5.22
CA GLU A 53 0.80 9.40 3.75
C GLU A 53 -0.50 9.94 3.15
N ASP A 54 -1.65 9.58 3.72
CA ASP A 54 -2.96 10.06 3.24
C ASP A 54 -3.03 11.60 3.29
N SER A 55 -2.55 12.20 4.39
CA SER A 55 -2.50 13.65 4.54
C SER A 55 -1.53 14.31 3.56
N LYS A 56 -0.35 13.71 3.33
CA LYS A 56 0.62 14.23 2.34
C LYS A 56 0.06 14.18 0.92
N GLU A 57 -0.60 13.08 0.56
CA GLU A 57 -1.24 12.93 -0.75
C GLU A 57 -2.38 13.94 -0.93
N TRP A 58 -3.16 14.22 0.12
CA TRP A 58 -4.20 15.25 0.09
C TRP A 58 -3.61 16.66 -0.12
N VAL A 59 -2.56 17.03 0.63
CA VAL A 59 -1.87 18.32 0.44
C VAL A 59 -1.28 18.42 -0.96
N LEU A 60 -0.66 17.35 -1.46
CA LEU A 60 -0.09 17.30 -2.80
C LEU A 60 -1.17 17.50 -3.87
N ARG A 61 -2.31 16.81 -3.73
CA ARG A 61 -3.44 16.93 -4.64
C ARG A 61 -3.94 18.38 -4.72
N ILE A 62 -4.22 19.00 -3.58
CA ILE A 62 -4.62 20.41 -3.51
C ILE A 62 -3.57 21.31 -4.16
N SER A 63 -2.29 21.02 -3.95
CA SER A 63 -1.20 21.80 -4.53
C SER A 63 -1.11 21.70 -6.06
N LEU A 64 -1.57 20.59 -6.64
CA LEU A 64 -1.61 20.39 -8.10
C LEU A 64 -2.90 20.95 -8.72
N GLU A 65 -4.00 20.93 -7.97
CA GLU A 65 -5.31 21.42 -8.40
C GLU A 65 -5.48 22.93 -8.20
N ASN A 66 -4.57 23.59 -7.48
CA ASN A 66 -4.62 25.03 -7.26
C ASN A 66 -4.10 25.81 -8.48
N PRO A 67 -4.94 26.61 -9.18
CA PRO A 67 -4.55 27.38 -10.35
C PRO A 67 -3.55 28.50 -10.06
N ALA A 68 -3.32 28.87 -8.80
CA ALA A 68 -2.34 29.90 -8.42
C ALA A 68 -0.87 29.49 -8.66
N ARG A 69 -0.60 28.23 -9.02
CA ARG A 69 0.74 27.74 -9.41
C ARG A 69 1.08 27.89 -10.90
N LEU A 70 0.16 28.38 -11.73
CA LEU A 70 0.40 28.64 -13.15
C LEU A 70 1.08 29.99 -13.45
N ILE A 71 1.49 30.75 -12.42
CA ILE A 71 2.17 32.05 -12.59
C ILE A 71 3.44 32.09 -11.73
N GLN A 72 4.42 31.25 -12.05
CA GLN A 72 5.81 31.51 -11.72
C GLN A 72 6.74 31.07 -12.85
#